data_AF-A0A1C6HX09-F1
#
_entry.id   AF-A0A1C6HX09-F1
#
_cell.length_a   1.000
_cell.length_b   1.000
_cell.length_c   1.000
_cell.angle_alpha   90.00
_cell.angle_beta   90.00
_cell.angle_gamma   90.00
#
_symmetry.space_group_name_H-M   'P 1'
#
loop_
_entity.id
_entity.type
_entity.pdbx_description
1 polymer ?
#
loop_
_entity_poly.entity_id
_entity_poly.type
_entity_poly.pdbx_seq_one_letter_code
_entity_poly.pdbx_strand_id
1 'polypeptide(L)'
;MTRRAPDFLWAAEIVADMGYTEVNLNLGCPSGTVTAKGKGAGFLAKPEELERFFDEVFAAVKLPVSVKTRLGVKEPEEFERLLDIYNRYPIACLTIHPRVQKQFYKGTVHRDWFAWAAERSRNPLCCGSSGAASPPPGRSSRPSPGRCISPTRTSMARWARRPSG
;
A
#
# COMPACT_ATOMS: atom_id res chain seq x y z
N MET A 1 -8.02 5.74 4.93
CA MET A 1 -8.54 4.55 4.22
C MET A 1 -9.81 4.97 3.48
N THR A 2 -9.73 5.16 2.17
CA THR A 2 -10.88 5.50 1.32
C THR A 2 -10.84 4.67 0.04
N ARG A 3 -11.95 4.64 -0.70
CA ARG A 3 -12.11 4.02 -2.02
C ARG A 3 -12.64 5.01 -3.07
N ARG A 4 -12.57 6.30 -2.75
CA ARG A 4 -13.07 7.43 -3.56
C ARG A 4 -11.89 8.36 -3.77
N ALA A 5 -11.52 8.61 -5.02
CA ALA A 5 -10.38 9.48 -5.32
C ALA A 5 -10.56 10.91 -4.79
N PRO A 6 -11.75 11.54 -4.86
CA PRO A 6 -11.94 12.89 -4.30
C PRO A 6 -11.64 12.97 -2.81
N ASP A 7 -12.02 11.95 -2.02
CA ASP A 7 -11.72 11.90 -0.59
C ASP A 7 -10.22 11.78 -0.33
N PHE A 8 -9.50 11.04 -1.18
CA PHE A 8 -8.06 10.85 -1.06
C PHE A 8 -7.31 12.13 -1.41
N LEU A 9 -7.68 12.79 -2.51
CA LEU A 9 -7.07 14.03 -2.98
C LEU A 9 -7.26 15.15 -1.95
N TRP A 10 -8.48 15.32 -1.44
CA TRP A 10 -8.74 16.28 -0.35
C TRP A 10 -7.89 16.01 0.90
N ALA A 11 -7.74 14.75 1.30
CA ALA A 11 -6.90 14.39 2.43
C ALA A 11 -5.41 14.63 2.15
N ALA A 12 -4.96 14.41 0.91
CA ALA A 12 -3.59 14.68 0.48
C ALA A 12 -3.27 16.17 0.53
N GLU A 13 -4.20 17.05 0.14
CA GLU A 13 -4.06 18.50 0.27
C GLU A 13 -3.89 18.93 1.72
N ILE A 14 -4.76 18.43 2.63
CA ILE A 14 -4.64 18.74 4.05
C ILE A 14 -3.29 18.24 4.62
N VAL A 15 -2.84 17.05 4.23
CA VAL A 15 -1.53 16.53 4.65
C VAL A 15 -0.38 17.39 4.11
N ALA A 16 -0.50 17.91 2.90
CA ALA A 16 0.48 18.86 2.36
C ALA A 16 0.51 20.16 3.18
N ASP A 17 -0.66 20.72 3.53
CA ASP A 17 -0.78 21.94 4.33
C ASP A 17 -0.22 21.76 5.76
N MET A 18 -0.25 20.54 6.28
CA MET A 18 0.38 20.18 7.55
C MET A 18 1.91 20.00 7.45
N GLY A 19 2.52 20.22 6.29
CA GLY A 19 3.96 20.15 6.05
C GLY A 19 4.50 18.74 5.78
N TYR A 20 3.63 17.75 5.55
CA TYR A 20 4.08 16.42 5.13
C TYR A 20 4.42 16.41 3.64
N THR A 21 5.44 15.62 3.29
CA THR A 21 5.98 15.55 1.93
C THR A 21 5.54 14.30 1.16
N GLU A 22 4.71 13.44 1.77
CA GLU A 22 4.22 12.19 1.18
C GLU A 22 2.91 11.79 1.84
N VAL A 23 2.01 11.15 1.07
CA VAL A 23 0.76 10.58 1.57
C VAL A 23 0.73 9.06 1.37
N ASN A 24 0.29 8.32 2.40
CA ASN A 24 0.16 6.86 2.35
C ASN A 24 -1.29 6.39 2.18
N LEU A 25 -1.56 5.63 1.13
CA LEU A 25 -2.82 4.91 0.93
C LEU A 25 -2.75 3.52 1.59
N ASN A 26 -3.63 3.29 2.56
CA ASN A 26 -3.75 1.99 3.21
C ASN A 26 -4.84 1.13 2.56
N LEU A 27 -4.40 0.11 1.81
CA LEU A 27 -5.18 -0.99 1.22
C LEU A 27 -5.02 -2.31 1.99
N GLY A 28 -4.43 -2.29 3.19
CA GLY A 28 -4.06 -3.50 3.92
C GLY A 28 -4.88 -3.80 5.19
N CYS A 29 -5.81 -2.92 5.59
CA CYS A 29 -6.60 -3.12 6.81
C CYS A 29 -7.56 -4.31 6.66
N PRO A 30 -7.46 -5.35 7.51
CA PRO A 30 -8.33 -6.53 7.40
C PRO A 30 -9.65 -6.40 8.15
N SER A 31 -9.88 -5.31 8.90
CA SER A 31 -11.06 -5.15 9.77
C SER A 31 -12.37 -5.27 8.99
N GLY A 32 -13.27 -6.13 9.46
CA GLY A 32 -14.57 -6.38 8.82
C GLY A 32 -15.40 -5.11 8.58
N THR A 33 -15.36 -4.15 9.52
CA THR A 33 -16.10 -2.88 9.40
C THR A 33 -15.56 -1.96 8.31
N VAL A 34 -14.28 -2.12 7.96
CA VAL A 34 -13.60 -1.39 6.89
C VAL A 34 -13.80 -2.11 5.56
N THR A 35 -13.58 -3.42 5.53
CA THR A 35 -13.70 -4.23 4.32
C THR A 35 -15.13 -4.34 3.82
N ALA A 36 -16.14 -4.39 4.70
CA ALA A 36 -17.56 -4.37 4.34
C ALA A 36 -17.97 -3.10 3.57
N LYS A 37 -17.19 -2.00 3.70
CA LYS A 37 -17.40 -0.75 2.96
C LYS A 37 -16.56 -0.66 1.68
N GLY A 38 -15.89 -1.75 1.30
CA GLY A 38 -14.96 -1.81 0.17
C GLY A 38 -13.69 -0.99 0.37
N LYS A 39 -13.29 -0.73 1.63
CA LYS A 39 -12.08 0.04 1.98
C LYS A 39 -11.01 -0.90 2.53
N GLY A 40 -9.77 -0.42 2.62
CA GLY A 40 -8.65 -1.22 3.12
C GLY A 40 -8.46 -2.46 2.25
N ALA A 41 -8.29 -3.63 2.87
CA ALA A 41 -8.11 -4.89 2.12
C ALA A 41 -9.39 -5.34 1.38
N GLY A 42 -10.56 -4.78 1.72
CA GLY A 42 -11.78 -5.04 0.97
C GLY A 42 -11.77 -4.42 -0.43
N PHE A 43 -10.88 -3.45 -0.68
CA PHE A 43 -10.75 -2.85 -2.00
C PHE A 43 -9.97 -3.77 -2.98
N LEU A 44 -9.15 -4.68 -2.45
CA LEU A 44 -8.38 -5.64 -3.26
C LEU A 44 -9.28 -6.63 -4.01
N ALA A 45 -10.52 -6.84 -3.54
CA ALA A 45 -11.53 -7.65 -4.22
C ALA A 45 -12.06 -7.03 -5.52
N LYS A 46 -11.70 -5.78 -5.83
CA LYS A 46 -12.25 -4.99 -6.94
C LYS A 46 -11.11 -4.36 -7.76
N PRO A 47 -10.28 -5.15 -8.46
CA PRO A 47 -9.10 -4.65 -9.16
C PRO A 47 -9.42 -3.55 -10.17
N GLU A 48 -10.55 -3.64 -10.87
CA GLU A 48 -10.97 -2.65 -11.88
C GLU A 48 -11.40 -1.32 -11.24
N GLU A 49 -12.04 -1.37 -10.06
CA GLU A 49 -12.35 -0.15 -9.31
C GLU A 49 -11.09 0.48 -8.69
N LEU A 50 -10.13 -0.36 -8.27
CA LEU A 50 -8.84 0.12 -7.76
C LEU A 50 -8.02 0.80 -8.87
N GLU A 51 -8.03 0.24 -10.07
CA GLU A 51 -7.40 0.82 -11.26
C GLU A 51 -7.98 2.21 -11.57
N ARG A 52 -9.31 2.32 -11.71
CA ARG A 52 -9.98 3.62 -11.92
C ARG A 52 -9.67 4.63 -10.80
N PHE A 53 -9.63 4.16 -9.55
CA PHE A 53 -9.26 5.01 -8.42
C PHE A 53 -7.82 5.54 -8.57
N PHE A 54 -6.88 4.71 -9.01
CA PHE A 54 -5.51 5.16 -9.23
C PHE A 54 -5.38 6.08 -10.44
N ASP A 55 -6.12 5.85 -11.53
CA ASP A 55 -6.15 6.78 -12.65
C ASP A 55 -6.53 8.19 -12.19
N GLU A 56 -7.61 8.32 -11.42
CA GLU A 56 -8.07 9.60 -10.88
C GLU A 56 -7.07 10.21 -9.88
N VAL A 57 -6.51 9.40 -8.96
CA VAL A 57 -5.57 9.90 -7.95
C VAL A 57 -4.27 10.36 -8.57
N PHE A 58 -3.62 9.54 -9.40
CA PHE A 58 -2.31 9.86 -9.95
C PHE A 58 -2.37 10.93 -11.05
N ALA A 59 -3.54 11.20 -11.63
CA ALA A 59 -3.74 12.35 -12.52
C ALA A 59 -3.76 13.69 -11.78
N ALA A 60 -4.09 13.73 -10.48
CA ALA A 60 -4.35 14.99 -9.76
C ALA A 60 -3.51 15.21 -8.48
N VAL A 61 -2.97 14.15 -7.89
CA VAL A 61 -2.24 14.24 -6.62
C VAL A 61 -0.91 14.99 -6.81
N LYS A 62 -0.63 15.92 -5.91
CA LYS A 62 0.61 16.72 -5.93
C LYS A 62 1.73 16.14 -5.06
N LEU A 63 1.35 15.39 -4.03
CA LEU A 63 2.31 14.69 -3.16
C LEU A 63 2.64 13.30 -3.72
N PRO A 64 3.88 12.81 -3.55
CA PRO A 64 4.21 11.40 -3.71
C PRO A 64 3.24 10.51 -2.93
N VAL A 65 2.79 9.43 -3.57
CA VAL A 65 1.84 8.48 -2.98
C VAL A 65 2.54 7.15 -2.72
N SER A 66 2.56 6.73 -1.47
CA SER A 66 2.94 5.38 -1.08
C SER A 66 1.70 4.52 -0.85
N VAL A 67 1.82 3.21 -1.10
CA VAL A 67 0.72 2.26 -0.96
C VAL A 67 1.14 1.16 0.01
N LYS A 68 0.29 0.87 0.99
CA LYS A 68 0.43 -0.32 1.84
C LYS A 68 -0.67 -1.33 1.51
N THR A 69 -0.28 -2.53 1.12
CA THR A 69 -1.20 -3.56 0.62
C THR A 69 -1.03 -4.92 1.32
N ARG A 70 -1.84 -5.89 0.91
CA ARG A 70 -1.78 -7.33 1.20
C ARG A 70 -1.64 -8.10 -0.11
N LEU A 71 -1.44 -9.42 -0.03
CA LEU A 71 -1.36 -10.26 -1.22
C LEU A 71 -2.71 -10.41 -1.94
N GLY A 72 -3.81 -10.32 -1.21
CA GLY A 72 -5.14 -10.52 -1.77
C GLY A 72 -6.18 -10.58 -0.67
N VAL A 73 -7.39 -11.02 -1.01
CA VAL A 73 -8.45 -11.22 -0.03
C VAL A 73 -8.36 -12.61 0.59
N LYS A 74 -8.28 -13.65 -0.24
CA LYS A 74 -8.36 -15.06 0.13
C LYS A 74 -7.07 -15.82 -0.20
N GLU A 75 -6.53 -15.61 -1.40
CA GLU A 75 -5.40 -16.36 -1.93
C GLU A 75 -4.25 -15.43 -2.32
N PRO A 76 -2.99 -15.84 -2.13
CA PRO A 76 -1.85 -14.99 -2.47
C PRO A 76 -1.67 -14.78 -3.98
N GLU A 77 -2.19 -15.67 -4.83
CA GLU A 77 -2.18 -15.60 -6.30
C GLU A 77 -2.94 -14.37 -6.83
N GLU A 78 -3.89 -13.82 -6.06
CA GLU A 78 -4.55 -12.55 -6.37
C GLU A 78 -3.54 -11.40 -6.52
N PHE A 79 -2.34 -11.54 -5.94
CA PHE A 79 -1.32 -10.50 -5.96
C PHE A 79 -0.75 -10.25 -7.36
N GLU A 80 -0.80 -11.22 -8.27
CA GLU A 80 -0.31 -11.03 -9.63
C GLU A 80 -1.04 -9.87 -10.32
N ARG A 81 -2.37 -9.91 -10.32
CA ARG A 81 -3.21 -8.86 -10.89
C ARG A 81 -3.05 -7.52 -10.17
N LEU A 82 -2.86 -7.55 -8.85
CA LEU A 82 -2.65 -6.34 -8.05
C LEU A 82 -1.30 -5.70 -8.36
N LEU A 83 -0.23 -6.49 -8.52
CA LEU A 83 1.09 -6.00 -8.87
C LEU A 83 1.11 -5.39 -10.27
N ASP A 84 0.40 -5.99 -11.23
CA ASP A 84 0.22 -5.42 -12.58
C ASP A 84 -0.48 -4.05 -12.54
N ILE A 85 -1.44 -3.86 -11.65
CA ILE A 85 -2.05 -2.54 -11.40
C ILE A 85 -0.99 -1.60 -10.81
N TYR A 86 -0.33 -1.97 -9.72
CA TYR A 86 0.65 -1.10 -9.06
C TYR A 86 1.78 -0.66 -9.99
N ASN A 87 2.27 -1.56 -10.85
CA ASN A 87 3.35 -1.30 -11.80
C ASN A 87 3.01 -0.29 -12.91
N ARG A 88 1.76 0.13 -13.03
CA ARG A 88 1.30 1.14 -14.01
C ARG A 88 1.32 2.57 -13.46
N TYR A 89 1.48 2.74 -12.16
CA TYR A 89 1.43 4.05 -11.51
C TYR A 89 2.74 4.36 -10.79
N PRO A 90 3.12 5.66 -10.67
CA PRO A 90 4.34 6.08 -10.00
C PRO A 90 4.17 6.03 -8.48
N ILE A 91 4.05 4.82 -7.91
CA ILE A 91 3.96 4.64 -6.46
C ILE A 91 5.35 4.89 -5.86
N ALA A 92 5.44 5.91 -5.01
CA ALA A 92 6.69 6.31 -4.36
C ALA A 92 7.28 5.17 -3.53
N CYS A 93 6.42 4.45 -2.80
CA CYS A 93 6.80 3.21 -2.17
C CYS A 93 5.65 2.22 -1.99
N LEU A 94 5.88 0.95 -2.32
CA LEU A 94 4.94 -0.15 -2.13
C LEU A 94 5.35 -0.98 -0.91
N THR A 95 4.52 -0.97 0.14
CA THR A 95 4.68 -1.81 1.32
C THR A 95 3.76 -3.01 1.24
N ILE A 96 4.34 -4.22 1.11
CA ILE A 96 3.57 -5.46 1.03
C ILE A 96 3.50 -6.10 2.42
N HIS A 97 2.28 -6.40 2.87
CA HIS A 97 2.08 -7.35 3.96
C HIS A 97 1.88 -8.74 3.35
N PRO A 98 2.83 -9.68 3.52
CA PRO A 98 2.84 -10.98 2.83
C PRO A 98 1.85 -11.99 3.44
N ARG A 99 0.60 -11.56 3.57
CA ARG A 99 -0.57 -12.34 3.98
C ARG A 99 -1.79 -11.83 3.22
N VAL A 100 -2.77 -12.69 3.06
CA VAL A 100 -4.09 -12.31 2.54
C VAL A 100 -4.93 -11.61 3.61
N GLN A 101 -6.06 -11.00 3.24
CA GLN A 101 -6.97 -10.35 4.17
C GLN A 101 -7.53 -11.33 5.22
N LYS A 102 -7.98 -12.52 4.79
CA LYS A 102 -8.64 -13.52 5.64
C LYS A 102 -7.76 -14.06 6.76
N GLN A 103 -6.43 -14.02 6.58
CA GLN A 103 -5.46 -14.40 7.60
C GLN A 103 -5.33 -13.38 8.73
N PHE A 104 -5.81 -12.13 8.55
CA PHE A 104 -5.58 -11.02 9.49
C PHE A 104 -4.09 -10.91 9.86
N TYR A 105 -3.72 -11.35 11.07
CA TYR A 105 -2.35 -11.36 11.59
C TYR A 105 -1.87 -12.77 11.97
N LYS A 106 -2.69 -13.79 11.73
CA LYS A 106 -2.42 -15.20 12.04
C LYS A 106 -2.05 -15.97 10.77
N GLY A 107 -1.56 -17.19 10.95
CA GLY A 107 -1.21 -18.07 9.83
C GLY A 107 0.08 -17.68 9.10
N THR A 108 0.26 -18.34 7.95
CA THR A 108 1.50 -18.34 7.16
C THR A 108 1.87 -16.96 6.65
N VAL A 109 3.16 -16.65 6.74
CA VAL A 109 3.79 -15.49 6.09
C VAL A 109 4.33 -15.99 4.74
N HIS A 110 3.74 -15.53 3.64
CA HIS A 110 4.08 -15.96 2.29
C HIS A 110 5.32 -15.20 1.78
N ARG A 111 6.51 -15.63 2.25
CA ARG A 111 7.80 -15.00 1.93
C ARG A 111 8.22 -15.22 0.47
N ASP A 112 7.82 -16.34 -0.09
CA ASP A 112 7.91 -16.69 -1.51
C ASP A 112 7.23 -15.63 -2.39
N TRP A 113 5.98 -15.28 -2.07
CA TRP A 113 5.24 -14.24 -2.77
C TRP A 113 5.85 -12.85 -2.63
N PHE A 114 6.43 -12.56 -1.47
CA PHE A 114 7.18 -11.33 -1.28
C PHE A 114 8.44 -11.26 -2.15
N ALA A 115 9.21 -12.35 -2.20
CA ALA A 115 10.40 -12.44 -3.06
C ALA A 115 10.02 -12.31 -4.55
N TRP A 116 8.96 -13.03 -4.97
CA TRP A 116 8.41 -12.95 -6.31
C TRP A 116 8.02 -11.51 -6.69
N ALA A 117 7.37 -10.79 -5.76
CA ALA A 117 7.01 -9.39 -5.94
C ALA A 117 8.22 -8.46 -6.00
N ALA A 118 9.25 -8.72 -5.19
CA ALA A 118 10.47 -7.92 -5.15
C ALA A 118 11.30 -8.01 -6.44
N GLU A 119 11.19 -9.12 -7.16
CA GLU A 119 11.79 -9.29 -8.49
C GLU A 119 11.01 -8.59 -9.61
N ARG A 120 9.69 -8.40 -9.42
CA ARG A 120 8.76 -7.99 -10.50
C ARG A 120 8.18 -6.58 -10.31
N SER A 121 8.34 -5.98 -9.15
CA SER A 121 7.84 -4.63 -8.91
C SER A 121 8.69 -3.59 -9.64
N ARG A 122 8.02 -2.70 -10.38
CA ARG A 122 8.62 -1.50 -10.96
C ARG A 122 8.74 -0.36 -9.94
N ASN A 123 8.00 -0.46 -8.83
CA ASN A 123 8.01 0.51 -7.76
C ASN A 123 9.01 0.10 -6.66
N PRO A 124 9.61 1.06 -5.93
CA PRO A 124 10.40 0.74 -4.75
C PRO A 124 9.58 -0.02 -3.70
N LEU A 125 10.13 -1.10 -3.14
CA LEU A 125 9.49 -1.82 -2.04
C LEU A 125 9.97 -1.29 -0.68
N CYS A 126 9.05 -0.98 0.25
CA CYS A 126 9.38 -0.52 1.59
C CYS A 126 9.27 -1.61 2.67
N CYS A 127 10.22 -1.60 3.61
CA CYS A 127 10.13 -2.33 4.88
C CYS A 127 9.25 -1.54 5.88
N GLY A 128 7.94 -1.79 5.89
CA GLY A 128 7.03 -1.30 6.94
C GLY A 128 6.75 -2.34 8.03
N SER A 129 5.92 -2.02 9.03
CA SER A 129 5.51 -2.87 10.18
C SER A 129 4.78 -4.18 9.82
N SER A 130 4.90 -4.63 8.57
CA SER A 130 4.32 -5.83 8.00
C SER A 130 5.03 -7.13 8.41
N GLY A 131 5.75 -7.21 9.54
CA GLY A 131 6.33 -8.47 10.02
C GLY A 131 7.29 -9.18 9.04
N ALA A 132 7.71 -8.50 7.98
CA ALA A 132 8.87 -8.90 7.19
C ALA A 132 10.09 -8.52 8.03
N ALA A 133 10.85 -9.53 8.47
CA ALA A 133 12.04 -9.31 9.29
C ALA A 133 12.96 -8.27 8.62
N SER A 134 13.38 -7.27 9.39
CA SER A 134 14.51 -6.42 9.00
C SER A 134 15.71 -7.32 8.67
N PRO A 135 16.45 -7.08 7.59
CA PRO A 135 17.70 -7.80 7.36
C PRO A 135 18.69 -7.49 8.50
N PRO A 136 19.61 -8.42 8.84
CA PRO A 136 20.63 -8.18 9.85
C PRO A 136 21.49 -6.95 9.47
N PRO A 137 21.95 -6.15 10.45
CA PRO A 137 22.74 -4.96 10.17
C PRO A 137 24.10 -5.37 9.58
N GLY A 138 24.37 -4.99 8.33
CA GLY A 138 25.62 -5.35 7.65
C GLY A 138 25.77 -4.78 6.23
N ARG A 139 26.57 -3.70 6.16
CA ARG A 139 27.23 -3.02 5.03
C ARG A 139 26.39 -2.47 3.85
N SER A 140 26.70 -1.20 3.60
CA SER A 140 26.13 -0.27 2.62
C SER A 140 26.58 -0.52 1.17
N SER A 141 25.73 -0.01 0.27
CA SER A 141 25.97 0.53 -1.07
C SER A 141 25.55 -0.35 -2.27
N ARG A 142 24.53 0.19 -2.98
CA ARG A 142 23.68 -0.35 -4.06
C ARG A 142 22.51 -1.25 -3.63
N PRO A 143 21.26 -0.93 -4.06
CA PRO A 143 20.17 -1.89 -3.94
C PRO A 143 20.43 -3.03 -4.93
N SER A 144 20.78 -4.19 -4.40
CA SER A 144 20.59 -5.46 -5.13
C SER A 144 19.10 -5.64 -5.43
N PRO A 145 18.72 -6.22 -6.58
CA PRO A 145 17.33 -6.64 -6.79
C PRO A 145 16.89 -7.49 -5.59
N GLY A 146 15.81 -7.07 -4.92
CA GLY A 146 15.32 -7.73 -3.69
C GLY A 146 15.57 -7.00 -2.36
N ARG A 147 16.27 -5.86 -2.30
CA ARG A 147 16.38 -5.07 -1.05
C ARG A 147 15.26 -4.03 -0.93
N CYS A 148 14.47 -4.14 0.13
CA CYS A 148 13.52 -3.11 0.52
C CYS A 148 14.20 -1.90 1.12
N ILE A 149 13.64 -0.73 0.84
CA ILE A 149 14.06 0.54 1.44
C ILE A 149 13.39 0.71 2.81
N SER A 150 14.13 1.18 3.80
CA SER A 150 13.52 1.67 5.04
C SER A 150 12.70 2.91 4.68
N PRO A 151 11.44 3.04 5.13
CA PRO A 151 10.69 4.26 4.88
C PRO A 151 11.49 5.44 5.43
N THR A 152 11.77 6.42 4.59
CA THR A 152 12.11 7.76 5.08
C THR A 152 11.02 8.15 6.05
N ARG A 153 11.41 8.69 7.19
CA ARG A 153 10.60 8.88 8.41
C ARG A 153 9.38 9.77 8.13
N THR A 154 8.34 9.24 7.49
CA THR A 154 7.18 10.01 7.04
C THR A 154 5.88 9.20 7.16
N SER A 155 5.01 9.69 8.05
CA SER A 155 3.56 9.47 8.16
C SER A 155 3.02 8.19 8.83
N MET A 156 2.43 8.38 10.01
CA MET A 156 1.12 7.82 10.35
C MET A 156 0.19 8.97 10.74
N ALA A 157 -0.46 9.59 9.75
CA ALA A 157 -1.61 10.45 10.05
C ALA A 157 -2.84 9.54 10.28
N ARG A 158 -3.31 9.50 11.53
CA ARG A 158 -4.50 8.77 11.96
C ARG A 158 -5.71 9.68 11.71
N TRP A 159 -6.41 9.49 10.60
CA TRP A 159 -7.50 10.40 10.19
C TRP A 159 -8.82 10.17 10.95
N ALA A 160 -9.38 11.27 11.47
CA ALA A 160 -10.78 11.43 11.82
C ALA A 160 -11.63 11.74 10.56
N ARG A 161 -12.92 11.44 10.61
CA ARG A 161 -13.86 11.52 9.47
C ARG A 161 -14.04 12.98 9.01
N ARG A 162 -14.29 13.18 7.70
CA ARG A 162 -14.90 14.44 7.19
C ARG A 162 -16.16 14.76 8.01
N PRO A 163 -16.36 15.99 8.49
CA PRO A 163 -17.69 16.45 8.86
C PRO A 163 -18.56 16.38 7.61
N SER A 164 -19.67 15.66 7.68
CA SER A 164 -20.74 15.74 6.70
C SER A 164 -21.35 17.14 6.78
N GLY A 165 -21.11 17.95 5.75
CA GLY A 165 -21.96 19.09 5.40
C GLY A 165 -23.10 18.65 4.51
#